data_AF-A0A9J5X6M3-F1
#
_entry.id   AF-A0A9J5X6M3-F1
#
_cell.length_a   1.000
_cell.length_b   1.000
_cell.length_c   1.000
_cell.angle_alpha   90.00
_cell.angle_beta   90.00
_cell.angle_gamma   90.00
#
_symmetry.space_group_name_H-M   'P 1'
#
loop_
_entity.id
_entity.type
_entity.pdbx_description
1 polymer ?
#
loop_
_entity_poly.entity_id
_entity_poly.type
_entity_poly.pdbx_seq_one_letter_code
_entity_poly.pdbx_strand_id
1 'polypeptide(L)'
;MRVESGLGIANAADVAKKGDPKAQAVKAAKAVKSGSTFKKTSKKIRTKVTFHRPKTLKKDRNPKYPRISAPGRNRLDQFQILQCPLTTESAMKPDGTKKAYVRLTPDYDALDVANKIEII
;
A
#
# COMPACT_ATOMS: atom_id res chain seq x y z
N MET A 1 -8.82 41.02 11.81
CA MET A 1 -8.53 42.34 11.20
C MET A 1 -7.42 42.17 10.15
N ARG A 2 -7.82 42.30 8.88
CA ARG A 2 -7.12 42.32 7.57
C ARG A 2 -8.13 41.64 6.63
N VAL A 3 -9.07 42.30 5.94
CA VAL A 3 -9.01 43.50 5.07
C VAL A 3 -7.74 43.39 4.22
N GLU A 4 -7.81 43.02 2.94
CA GLU A 4 -8.49 43.76 1.88
C GLU A 4 -9.04 42.87 0.75
N SER A 5 -10.26 43.20 0.35
CA SER A 5 -10.87 42.95 -0.95
C SER A 5 -10.20 43.81 -2.03
N GLY A 6 -9.76 43.21 -3.12
CA GLY A 6 -9.35 43.90 -4.34
C GLY A 6 -10.06 43.32 -5.55
N LEU A 7 -11.13 44.00 -5.99
CA LEU A 7 -11.86 43.75 -7.22
C LEU A 7 -11.14 44.51 -8.37
N GLY A 8 -10.89 43.82 -9.49
CA GLY A 8 -10.79 44.42 -10.82
C GLY A 8 -9.42 44.94 -11.27
N ILE A 9 -8.99 44.49 -12.46
CA ILE A 9 -8.89 45.34 -13.67
C ILE A 9 -8.98 44.41 -14.89
N ALA A 10 -9.87 44.79 -15.81
CA ALA A 10 -10.09 44.15 -17.09
C ALA A 10 -9.00 44.52 -18.12
N ASN A 11 -8.83 43.62 -19.08
CA ASN A 11 -8.23 43.77 -20.41
C ASN A 11 -7.74 45.17 -20.83
N ALA A 12 -6.43 45.27 -21.06
CA ALA A 12 -5.89 46.19 -22.05
C ALA A 12 -5.39 45.34 -23.23
N ALA A 13 -5.93 45.61 -24.41
CA ALA A 13 -5.69 44.90 -25.64
C ALA A 13 -4.22 44.97 -26.07
N ASP A 14 -3.56 43.82 -26.20
CA ASP A 14 -2.35 43.70 -27.01
C ASP A 14 -2.75 43.88 -28.48
N VAL A 15 -2.52 45.09 -28.99
CA VAL A 15 -2.61 45.42 -30.41
C VAL A 15 -1.60 44.54 -31.16
N ALA A 16 -2.09 43.43 -31.68
CA ALA A 16 -1.35 42.58 -32.60
C ALA A 16 -0.97 43.42 -33.83
N LYS A 17 0.29 43.89 -33.88
CA LYS A 17 0.90 44.36 -35.11
C LYS A 17 0.85 43.20 -36.11
N LYS A 18 -0.08 43.25 -37.07
CA LYS A 18 -0.10 42.38 -38.24
C LYS A 18 1.24 42.58 -38.96
N GLY A 19 2.17 41.64 -38.80
CA GLY A 19 3.38 41.60 -39.61
C GLY A 19 3.01 41.49 -41.08
N ASP A 20 3.88 41.96 -41.97
CA ASP A 20 3.61 42.02 -43.41
C ASP A 20 3.02 40.71 -43.92
N PRO A 21 1.88 40.73 -44.65
CA PRO A 21 1.15 39.54 -45.04
C PRO A 21 2.01 38.59 -45.88
N LYS A 22 2.97 39.14 -46.64
CA LYS A 22 3.95 38.39 -47.40
C LYS A 22 4.95 37.65 -46.51
N ALA A 23 5.41 38.28 -45.43
CA ALA A 23 6.32 37.65 -44.47
C ALA A 23 5.60 36.55 -43.67
N GLN A 24 4.34 36.75 -43.33
CA GLN A 24 3.51 35.74 -42.66
C GLN A 24 3.21 34.55 -43.58
N ALA A 25 2.91 34.82 -44.86
CA ALA A 25 2.71 33.77 -45.87
C ALA A 25 3.98 32.95 -46.12
N VAL A 26 5.15 33.59 -46.21
CA VAL A 26 6.44 32.87 -46.37
C VAL A 26 6.78 32.06 -45.12
N LYS A 27 6.49 32.58 -43.91
CA LYS A 27 6.68 31.84 -42.65
C LYS A 27 5.74 30.63 -42.56
N ALA A 28 4.47 30.80 -42.93
CA ALA A 28 3.50 29.71 -42.98
C ALA A 28 3.89 28.65 -44.03
N ALA A 29 4.29 29.06 -45.23
CA ALA A 29 4.75 28.16 -46.29
C ALA A 29 6.02 27.39 -45.88
N LYS A 30 6.97 28.06 -45.20
CA LYS A 30 8.15 27.39 -44.65
C LYS A 30 7.76 26.36 -43.59
N ALA A 31 6.87 26.70 -42.66
CA ALA A 31 6.40 25.79 -41.61
C ALA A 31 5.63 24.57 -42.15
N VAL A 32 4.88 24.72 -43.25
CA VAL A 32 4.19 23.60 -43.91
C VAL A 32 5.17 22.71 -44.68
N LYS A 33 6.18 23.31 -45.33
CA LYS A 33 7.18 22.57 -46.11
C LYS A 33 8.20 21.86 -45.23
N SER A 34 8.62 22.49 -44.14
CA SER A 34 9.28 21.83 -43.01
C SER A 34 8.22 21.30 -42.05
N GLY A 35 7.35 20.40 -42.54
CA GLY A 35 6.36 19.75 -41.70
C GLY A 35 7.03 19.28 -40.41
N SER A 36 6.38 19.53 -39.26
CA SER A 36 6.89 19.08 -37.98
C SER A 36 7.31 17.64 -38.15
N THR A 37 8.61 17.37 -37.98
CA THR A 37 9.12 16.01 -37.92
C THR A 37 8.58 15.44 -36.62
N PHE A 38 7.30 15.07 -36.63
CA PHE A 38 6.78 14.04 -35.76
C PHE A 38 7.74 12.91 -36.02
N LYS A 39 8.65 12.68 -35.07
CA LYS A 39 9.40 11.44 -35.04
C LYS A 39 8.30 10.39 -35.09
N LYS A 40 8.11 9.80 -36.28
CA LYS A 40 7.39 8.55 -36.39
C LYS A 40 8.31 7.63 -35.61
N THR A 41 8.12 7.57 -34.29
CA THR A 41 8.74 6.55 -33.45
C THR A 41 8.44 5.27 -34.19
N SER A 42 9.49 4.69 -34.79
CA SER A 42 9.41 3.50 -35.62
C SER A 42 8.38 2.56 -35.01
N LYS A 43 7.38 2.13 -35.79
CA LYS A 43 6.27 1.29 -35.29
C LYS A 43 6.85 0.18 -34.42
N LYS A 44 6.37 0.02 -33.19
CA LYS A 44 6.87 -1.02 -32.27
C LYS A 44 6.68 -2.39 -32.93
N ILE A 45 7.79 -3.07 -33.22
CA ILE A 45 7.77 -4.38 -33.87
C ILE A 45 7.25 -5.41 -32.87
N ARG A 46 6.20 -6.14 -33.25
CA ARG A 46 5.61 -7.21 -32.45
C ARG A 46 6.05 -8.54 -33.04
N THR A 47 6.89 -9.29 -32.31
CA THR A 47 7.49 -10.56 -32.79
C THR A 47 6.57 -11.77 -32.68
N LYS A 48 5.51 -11.69 -31.86
CA LYS A 48 4.50 -12.75 -31.71
C LYS A 48 3.19 -12.32 -32.34
N VAL A 49 2.50 -13.26 -32.98
CA VAL A 49 1.14 -13.05 -33.52
C VAL A 49 0.12 -12.86 -32.38
N THR A 50 0.44 -13.36 -31.18
CA THR A 50 -0.43 -13.24 -29.99
C THR A 50 -0.23 -11.92 -29.24
N PHE A 51 -1.35 -11.24 -28.98
CA PHE A 51 -1.38 -10.06 -28.12
C PHE A 51 -1.33 -10.48 -26.65
N HIS A 52 -0.37 -9.93 -25.90
CA HIS A 52 -0.26 -10.17 -24.46
C HIS A 52 -0.59 -8.89 -23.72
N ARG A 53 -1.38 -9.01 -22.66
CA ARG A 53 -1.65 -7.89 -21.75
C ARG A 53 -0.32 -7.32 -21.23
N PRO A 54 -0.03 -6.03 -21.44
CA PRO A 54 1.17 -5.42 -20.89
C PRO A 54 1.09 -5.46 -19.36
N LYS A 55 2.25 -5.58 -18.70
CA LYS A 55 2.30 -5.50 -17.24
C LYS A 55 1.89 -4.09 -16.83
N THR A 56 0.80 -4.00 -16.10
CA THR A 56 0.27 -2.74 -15.56
C THR A 56 0.61 -2.65 -14.08
N LEU A 57 0.81 -1.43 -13.57
CA LEU A 57 0.92 -1.17 -12.14
C LEU A 57 -0.38 -1.64 -11.44
N LYS A 58 -0.25 -2.52 -10.46
CA LYS A 58 -1.33 -2.87 -9.53
C LYS A 58 -1.10 -2.06 -8.27
N LYS A 59 -2.03 -1.17 -7.94
CA LYS A 59 -1.98 -0.41 -6.69
C LYS A 59 -2.41 -1.29 -5.53
N ASP A 60 -1.79 -1.09 -4.38
CA ASP A 60 -2.24 -1.74 -3.15
C ASP A 60 -3.61 -1.21 -2.72
N ARG A 61 -4.34 -2.02 -1.95
CA ARG A 61 -5.66 -1.65 -1.44
C ARG A 61 -5.50 -0.54 -0.40
N ASN A 62 -5.88 0.70 -0.75
CA ASN A 62 -5.99 1.82 0.17
C ASN A 62 -7.48 2.16 0.38
N PRO A 63 -8.18 1.48 1.31
CA PRO A 63 -9.60 1.73 1.55
C PRO A 63 -9.79 3.12 2.18
N LYS A 64 -10.82 3.85 1.75
CA LYS A 64 -11.13 5.19 2.29
C LYS A 64 -11.62 5.15 3.74
N TYR A 65 -12.17 4.02 4.17
CA TYR A 65 -12.72 3.78 5.49
C TYR A 65 -12.45 2.33 5.92
N PRO A 66 -12.32 2.06 7.22
CA PRO A 66 -12.12 0.70 7.69
C PRO A 66 -13.38 -0.16 7.44
N ARG A 67 -13.19 -1.44 7.10
CA ARG A 67 -14.33 -2.37 6.86
C ARG A 67 -15.10 -2.71 8.14
N ILE A 68 -14.47 -2.52 9.29
CA ILE A 68 -15.03 -2.80 10.62
C ILE A 68 -14.54 -1.68 11.54
N SER A 69 -15.39 -1.21 12.45
CA SER A 69 -15.07 -0.13 13.38
C SER A 69 -13.97 -0.51 14.38
N ALA A 70 -13.99 -1.74 14.90
CA ALA A 70 -12.98 -2.27 15.82
C ALA A 70 -12.54 -3.69 15.41
N PRO A 71 -11.25 -4.03 15.54
CA PRO A 71 -10.79 -5.39 15.35
C PRO A 71 -11.38 -6.31 16.43
N GLY A 72 -11.63 -7.58 16.07
CA GLY A 72 -12.07 -8.59 17.03
C GLY A 72 -10.97 -8.89 18.06
N ARG A 73 -11.36 -9.12 19.31
CA ARG A 73 -10.42 -9.53 20.36
C ARG A 73 -9.97 -10.98 20.17
N ASN A 74 -8.69 -11.26 20.43
CA ASN A 74 -8.19 -12.62 20.49
C ASN A 74 -8.83 -13.34 21.68
N ARG A 75 -9.47 -14.49 21.42
CA ARG A 75 -10.12 -15.30 22.47
C ARG A 75 -9.17 -16.26 23.16
N LEU A 76 -8.04 -16.57 22.53
CA LEU A 76 -6.99 -17.43 23.10
C LEU A 76 -6.13 -16.59 24.05
N ASP A 77 -6.56 -16.48 25.31
CA ASP A 77 -5.80 -15.83 26.37
C ASP A 77 -4.92 -16.84 27.14
N GLN A 78 -4.08 -16.31 28.03
CA GLN A 78 -3.07 -17.07 28.76
C GLN A 78 -3.70 -18.19 29.60
N PHE A 79 -4.87 -17.93 30.18
CA PHE A 79 -5.60 -18.87 31.02
C PHE A 79 -6.27 -19.97 30.18
N GLN A 80 -6.79 -19.62 28.99
CA GLN A 80 -7.35 -20.60 28.07
C GLN A 80 -6.28 -21.45 27.38
N ILE A 81 -5.04 -20.96 27.29
CA ILE A 81 -3.89 -21.72 26.80
C ILE A 81 -3.36 -22.69 27.87
N LEU A 82 -3.16 -22.22 29.10
CA LEU A 82 -2.64 -23.02 30.22
C LEU A 82 -3.74 -23.28 31.25
N GLN A 83 -4.54 -24.32 30.99
CA GLN A 83 -5.69 -24.63 31.83
C GLN A 83 -5.31 -25.27 33.17
N CYS A 84 -4.43 -26.28 33.15
CA CYS A 84 -4.06 -27.00 34.35
C CYS A 84 -2.64 -27.58 34.26
N PRO A 85 -1.87 -27.49 35.36
CA PRO A 85 -0.62 -28.23 35.50
C PRO A 85 -0.90 -29.73 35.55
N LEU A 86 0.13 -30.51 35.25
CA LEU A 86 0.07 -31.97 35.24
C LEU A 86 0.72 -32.51 36.50
N THR A 87 -0.04 -33.27 37.28
CA THR A 87 0.44 -33.94 38.51
C THR A 87 0.73 -35.43 38.32
N THR A 88 0.50 -35.97 37.12
CA THR A 88 0.62 -37.40 36.84
C THR A 88 1.86 -37.72 36.00
N GLU A 89 2.53 -38.82 36.31
CA GLU A 89 3.76 -39.28 35.65
C GLU A 89 3.56 -39.73 34.18
N SER A 90 2.32 -40.05 33.79
CA SER A 90 2.03 -40.63 32.47
C SER A 90 2.05 -39.61 31.33
N ALA A 91 2.07 -40.07 30.07
CA ALA A 91 2.10 -39.21 28.88
C ALA A 91 0.73 -38.72 28.37
N MET A 92 -0.41 -39.23 28.87
CA MET A 92 -1.77 -38.84 28.43
C MET A 92 -2.67 -38.35 29.59
N LYS A 93 -3.46 -37.30 29.35
CA LYS A 93 -4.47 -36.82 30.31
C LYS A 93 -5.73 -37.67 30.08
N PRO A 94 -6.42 -38.13 31.13
CA PRO A 94 -7.65 -38.92 30.96
C PRO A 94 -8.72 -38.16 30.16
N ASP A 95 -8.75 -36.84 30.26
CA ASP A 95 -9.77 -35.99 29.63
C ASP A 95 -9.49 -35.69 28.13
N GLY A 96 -8.49 -36.34 27.52
CA GLY A 96 -8.17 -36.16 26.08
C GLY A 96 -7.57 -34.80 25.71
N THR A 97 -7.26 -33.96 26.70
CA THR A 97 -6.59 -32.66 26.49
C THR A 97 -5.09 -32.83 26.25
N LYS A 98 -4.51 -31.96 25.42
CA LYS A 98 -3.09 -32.02 25.03
C LYS A 98 -2.18 -31.80 26.25
N LYS A 99 -1.09 -32.58 26.33
CA LYS A 99 0.02 -32.31 27.25
C LYS A 99 1.03 -31.38 26.61
N ALA A 100 1.60 -30.49 27.42
CA ALA A 100 2.71 -29.64 27.04
C ALA A 100 3.84 -29.84 28.05
N TYR A 101 5.04 -30.13 27.54
CA TYR A 101 6.26 -30.15 28.36
C TYR A 101 6.98 -28.84 28.16
N VAL A 102 7.21 -28.11 29.25
CA VAL A 102 7.88 -26.82 29.24
C VAL A 102 9.22 -26.99 29.95
N ARG A 103 10.32 -26.76 29.24
CA ARG A 103 11.65 -26.66 29.85
C ARG A 103 11.85 -25.23 30.33
N LEU A 104 12.15 -25.07 31.61
CA LEU A 104 12.46 -23.77 32.20
C LEU A 104 13.88 -23.35 31.82
N THR A 105 14.14 -22.03 31.90
CA THR A 105 15.52 -21.52 31.80
C THR A 105 16.31 -21.96 33.04
N PRO A 106 17.65 -22.11 32.94
CA PRO A 106 18.46 -22.61 34.06
C PRO A 106 18.45 -21.70 35.29
N ASP A 107 18.02 -20.44 35.14
CA ASP A 107 17.92 -19.47 36.23
C ASP A 107 16.73 -19.72 37.18
N TYR A 108 15.77 -20.56 36.78
CA TYR A 108 14.60 -20.91 37.59
C TYR A 108 14.60 -22.39 37.93
N ASP A 109 14.53 -22.71 39.22
CA ASP A 109 14.31 -24.08 39.68
C ASP A 109 12.85 -24.50 39.44
N ALA A 110 12.66 -25.70 38.92
CA ALA A 110 11.34 -26.26 38.65
C ALA A 110 10.56 -26.55 39.94
N LEU A 111 11.25 -26.92 41.02
CA LEU A 111 10.63 -27.23 42.30
C LEU A 111 9.99 -25.98 42.93
N ASP A 112 10.71 -24.87 42.94
CA ASP A 112 10.22 -23.60 43.49
C ASP A 112 9.00 -23.07 42.73
N VAL A 113 9.02 -23.20 41.39
CA VAL A 113 7.89 -22.80 40.55
C VAL A 113 6.67 -23.70 40.79
N ALA A 114 6.86 -25.00 40.99
CA ALA A 114 5.77 -25.93 41.28
C ALA A 114 5.11 -25.64 42.64
N ASN A 115 5.91 -25.32 43.66
CA ASN A 115 5.41 -24.91 44.98
C ASN A 115 4.63 -23.60 44.90
N LYS A 116 5.09 -22.64 44.09
CA LYS A 116 4.41 -21.35 43.88
C LYS A 116 3.07 -21.49 43.16
N ILE A 117 2.91 -22.50 42.32
CA ILE A 117 1.65 -22.83 41.64
C ILE A 117 0.82 -23.82 42.49
N GLU A 118 1.32 -24.24 43.65
CA GLU A 118 0.65 -25.12 44.60
C GLU A 118 0.32 -26.51 44.02
N ILE A 119 1.29 -27.10 43.32
CA ILE A 119 1.12 -28.41 42.64
C ILE A 119 1.78 -29.56 43.42
N ILE A 120 2.69 -29.23 44.35
CA ILE A 120 3.51 -30.16 45.16
C ILE A 120 3.29 -29.83 46.65
#